data_AF-A0A0C3KV95-F1
#
_entry.id   AF-A0A0C3KV95-F1
#
_cell.length_a   1.000
_cell.length_b   1.000
_cell.length_c   1.000
_cell.angle_alpha   90.00
_cell.angle_beta   90.00
_cell.angle_gamma   90.00
#
_symmetry.space_group_name_H-M   'P 1'
#
loop_
_entity.id
_entity.type
_entity.pdbx_description
1 polymer ?
#
loop_
_entity_poly.entity_id
_entity_poly.type
_entity_poly.pdbx_seq_one_letter_code
_entity_poly.pdbx_strand_id
1 'polypeptide(L)'
;MNSEENLKDQVKGLKHINAELRKENSGLSSQIKVLESEIKIHLAEIEDLKETTKSLEKTLEEVIEKEEKALAGEDPDKSASKDSDEEDPATVIKALKTEVEQLQKRLNDVEKEHTKAVHSLNKDIVDLEQLVEAKIYREDDLEREIERLNEKISRRRSRKASGDSLRHHTDPPRPASQGSMVSVVVPPEAEGDDHPCELCGQHGHDLASCDIIGSSAPEHAATDAASAAPAAEPEATDDMDHWCENCEVLGDHVTEDCPYGDDVF
;
A
#
# COMPACT_ATOMS: atom_id res chain seq x y z
N MET A 1 -53.41 -3.76 28.37
CA MET A 1 -51.97 -3.42 28.38
C MET A 1 -51.16 -4.13 27.28
N ASN A 2 -51.64 -5.20 26.63
CA ASN A 2 -50.88 -5.92 25.58
C ASN A 2 -50.76 -5.22 24.21
N SER A 3 -51.57 -4.20 23.91
CA SER A 3 -51.57 -3.57 22.58
C SER A 3 -50.32 -2.71 22.33
N GLU A 4 -49.87 -1.97 23.35
CA GLU A 4 -48.68 -1.13 23.23
C GLU A 4 -47.39 -1.96 23.13
N GLU A 5 -47.34 -3.11 23.79
CA GLU A 5 -46.18 -4.00 23.74
C GLU A 5 -46.07 -4.67 22.36
N ASN A 6 -47.20 -5.11 21.80
CA ASN A 6 -47.28 -5.62 20.42
C ASN A 6 -46.86 -4.54 19.40
N LEU A 7 -47.32 -3.30 19.55
CA LEU A 7 -46.89 -2.19 18.69
C LEU A 7 -45.38 -1.93 18.78
N LYS A 8 -44.78 -2.00 19.97
CA LYS A 8 -43.34 -1.84 20.14
C LYS A 8 -42.55 -2.93 19.42
N ASP A 9 -43.00 -4.17 19.49
CA ASP A 9 -42.32 -5.29 18.82
C ASP A 9 -42.49 -5.23 17.29
N GLN A 10 -43.65 -4.81 16.79
CA GLN A 10 -43.83 -4.52 15.36
C GLN A 10 -42.91 -3.40 14.88
N VAL A 11 -42.76 -2.32 15.65
CA VAL A 11 -41.82 -1.23 15.33
C VAL A 11 -40.37 -1.71 15.31
N LYS A 12 -39.97 -2.58 16.26
CA LYS A 12 -38.63 -3.20 16.23
C LYS A 12 -38.42 -4.05 14.98
N GLY A 13 -39.41 -4.88 14.62
CA GLY A 13 -39.35 -5.71 13.42
C GLY A 13 -39.22 -4.87 12.15
N LEU A 14 -40.04 -3.82 12.01
CA LEU A 14 -39.95 -2.89 10.88
C LEU A 14 -38.60 -2.17 10.82
N LYS A 15 -38.03 -1.79 11.98
CA LYS A 15 -36.69 -1.19 12.02
C LYS A 15 -35.60 -2.16 11.55
N HIS A 16 -35.70 -3.42 11.93
CA HIS A 16 -34.74 -4.44 11.49
C HIS A 16 -34.82 -4.67 9.98
N ILE A 17 -36.03 -4.85 9.44
CA ILE A 17 -36.27 -4.99 7.99
C ILE A 17 -35.75 -3.74 7.25
N ASN A 18 -35.99 -2.54 7.77
CA ASN A 18 -35.49 -1.31 7.13
C ASN A 18 -33.95 -1.25 7.13
N ALA A 19 -33.31 -1.71 8.21
CA ALA A 19 -31.85 -1.78 8.27
C ALA A 19 -31.28 -2.80 7.28
N GLU A 20 -31.89 -3.98 7.16
CA GLU A 20 -31.51 -4.99 6.16
C GLU A 20 -31.70 -4.46 4.74
N LEU A 21 -32.85 -3.87 4.42
CA LEU A 21 -33.11 -3.27 3.11
C LEU A 21 -32.12 -2.15 2.77
N ARG A 22 -31.71 -1.33 3.75
CA ARG A 22 -30.66 -0.32 3.53
C ARG A 22 -29.32 -0.95 3.21
N LYS A 23 -28.96 -2.01 3.94
CA LYS A 23 -27.71 -2.75 3.71
C LYS A 23 -27.71 -3.41 2.32
N GLU A 24 -28.79 -4.08 1.96
CA GLU A 24 -28.96 -4.68 0.62
C GLU A 24 -28.90 -3.62 -0.47
N ASN A 25 -29.57 -2.47 -0.29
CA ASN A 25 -29.56 -1.39 -1.26
C ASN A 25 -28.15 -0.78 -1.43
N SER A 26 -27.39 -0.63 -0.34
CA SER A 26 -25.98 -0.22 -0.44
C SER A 26 -25.12 -1.25 -1.18
N GLY A 27 -25.33 -2.55 -0.95
CA GLY A 27 -24.60 -3.62 -1.64
C GLY A 27 -24.95 -3.74 -3.12
N LEU A 28 -26.23 -3.57 -3.48
CA LEU A 28 -26.64 -3.50 -4.88
C LEU A 28 -26.07 -2.27 -5.57
N SER A 29 -26.02 -1.13 -4.88
CA SER A 29 -25.42 0.10 -5.42
C SER A 29 -23.92 -0.05 -5.69
N SER A 30 -23.16 -0.71 -4.81
CA SER A 30 -21.74 -0.99 -5.07
C SER A 30 -21.57 -1.97 -6.23
N GLN A 31 -22.39 -3.02 -6.30
CA GLN A 31 -22.35 -3.99 -7.41
C GLN A 31 -22.66 -3.34 -8.76
N ILE A 32 -23.62 -2.42 -8.81
CA ILE A 32 -23.93 -1.65 -10.04
C ILE A 32 -22.69 -0.87 -10.50
N LYS A 33 -21.98 -0.19 -9.59
CA LYS A 33 -20.77 0.56 -9.93
C LYS A 33 -19.66 -0.33 -10.49
N VAL A 34 -19.46 -1.51 -9.91
CA VAL A 34 -18.49 -2.49 -10.40
C VAL A 34 -18.86 -2.93 -11.81
N LEU A 35 -20.12 -3.35 -12.04
CA LEU A 35 -20.59 -3.75 -13.37
C LEU A 35 -20.49 -2.62 -14.41
N GLU A 36 -20.78 -1.38 -14.02
CA GLU A 36 -20.59 -0.20 -14.88
C GLU A 36 -19.12 -0.01 -15.28
N SER A 37 -18.18 -0.23 -14.35
CA SER A 37 -16.75 -0.17 -14.64
C SER A 37 -16.29 -1.31 -15.56
N GLU A 38 -16.79 -2.53 -15.37
CA GLU A 38 -16.52 -3.69 -16.24
C GLU A 38 -17.04 -3.46 -17.66
N ILE A 39 -18.26 -2.95 -17.80
CA ILE A 39 -18.83 -2.58 -19.11
C ILE A 39 -17.93 -1.55 -19.81
N LYS A 40 -17.45 -0.54 -19.07
CA LYS A 40 -16.57 0.49 -19.63
C LYS A 40 -15.25 -0.10 -20.13
N ILE A 41 -14.65 -1.03 -19.39
CA ILE A 41 -13.42 -1.72 -19.78
C ILE A 41 -13.64 -2.55 -21.05
N HIS A 42 -14.71 -3.37 -21.10
CA HIS A 42 -15.00 -4.17 -22.28
C HIS A 42 -15.30 -3.32 -23.53
N LEU A 43 -15.93 -2.15 -23.36
CA LEU A 43 -16.13 -1.22 -24.47
C LEU A 43 -14.81 -0.68 -25.02
N ALA A 44 -13.85 -0.34 -24.16
CA ALA A 44 -12.52 0.09 -24.57
C ALA A 44 -11.77 -1.03 -25.30
N GLU A 45 -11.82 -2.27 -24.78
CA GLU A 45 -11.21 -3.44 -25.42
C GLU A 45 -11.82 -3.71 -26.82
N ILE A 46 -13.14 -3.57 -26.98
CA ILE A 46 -13.80 -3.69 -28.28
C ILE A 46 -13.33 -2.61 -29.25
N GLU A 47 -13.06 -1.39 -28.79
CA GLU A 47 -12.57 -0.29 -29.62
C GLU A 47 -11.12 -0.55 -30.07
N ASP A 48 -10.24 -0.99 -29.17
CA ASP A 48 -8.87 -1.39 -29.48
C ASP A 48 -8.83 -2.55 -30.49
N LEU A 49 -9.68 -3.57 -30.30
CA LEU A 49 -9.80 -4.71 -31.24
C LEU A 49 -10.31 -4.28 -32.63
N LYS A 50 -11.16 -3.26 -32.70
CA LYS A 50 -11.60 -2.69 -33.99
C LYS A 50 -10.46 -1.93 -34.67
N GLU A 51 -9.69 -1.15 -33.92
CA GLU A 51 -8.55 -0.42 -34.46
C GLU A 51 -7.44 -1.36 -34.97
N THR A 52 -7.11 -2.40 -34.20
CA THR A 52 -6.15 -3.42 -34.62
C THR A 52 -6.63 -4.19 -35.85
N THR A 53 -7.91 -4.59 -35.92
CA THR A 53 -8.51 -5.18 -37.13
C THR A 53 -8.36 -4.26 -38.34
N LYS A 54 -8.71 -2.98 -38.19
CA LYS A 54 -8.61 -1.98 -39.27
C LYS A 54 -7.15 -1.77 -39.74
N SER A 55 -6.20 -1.77 -38.80
CA SER A 55 -4.77 -1.68 -39.10
C SER A 55 -4.27 -2.90 -39.89
N LEU A 56 -4.70 -4.09 -39.50
CA LEU A 56 -4.40 -5.34 -40.20
C LEU A 56 -5.02 -5.38 -41.60
N GLU A 57 -6.28 -4.95 -41.75
CA GLU A 57 -6.94 -4.81 -43.05
C GLU A 57 -6.17 -3.88 -43.98
N LYS A 58 -5.76 -2.71 -43.48
CA LYS A 58 -4.94 -1.77 -44.26
C LYS A 58 -3.58 -2.37 -44.66
N THR A 59 -2.91 -3.05 -43.73
CA THR A 59 -1.62 -3.70 -44.01
C THR A 59 -1.78 -4.80 -45.06
N LEU A 60 -2.87 -5.57 -45.00
CA LEU A 60 -3.18 -6.60 -45.99
C LEU A 60 -3.43 -5.98 -47.37
N GLU A 61 -4.17 -4.88 -47.45
CA GLU A 61 -4.44 -4.16 -48.70
C GLU A 61 -3.15 -3.59 -49.31
N GLU A 62 -2.25 -3.03 -48.49
CA GLU A 62 -0.93 -2.58 -48.93
C GLU A 62 -0.05 -3.73 -49.46
N VAL A 63 -0.10 -4.90 -48.83
CA VAL A 63 0.62 -6.10 -49.29
C VAL A 63 0.06 -6.59 -50.63
N ILE A 64 -1.26 -6.66 -50.76
CA ILE A 64 -1.93 -7.06 -52.01
C ILE A 64 -1.56 -6.08 -53.14
N GLU A 65 -1.66 -4.77 -52.93
CA GLU A 65 -1.29 -3.78 -53.94
C GLU A 65 0.17 -3.93 -54.38
N LYS A 66 1.07 -4.21 -53.43
CA LYS A 66 2.50 -4.37 -53.71
C LYS A 66 2.77 -5.64 -54.51
N GLU A 67 2.08 -6.73 -54.20
CA GLU A 67 2.16 -7.99 -54.92
C GLU A 67 1.57 -7.86 -56.34
N GLU A 68 0.41 -7.20 -56.49
CA GLU A 68 -0.19 -6.90 -57.78
C GLU A 68 0.72 -6.04 -58.65
N LYS A 69 1.35 -5.00 -58.10
CA LYS A 69 2.34 -4.17 -58.82
C LYS A 69 3.57 -4.98 -59.25
N ALA A 70 4.04 -5.90 -58.41
CA ALA A 70 5.17 -6.76 -58.74
C ALA A 70 4.82 -7.78 -59.83
N LEU A 71 3.58 -8.27 -59.88
CA LEU A 71 3.09 -9.18 -60.91
C LEU A 71 2.74 -8.46 -62.22
N ALA A 72 2.26 -7.22 -62.17
CA ALA A 72 1.97 -6.40 -63.35
C ALA A 72 3.22 -5.83 -64.02
N GLY A 73 4.33 -5.74 -63.28
CA GLY A 73 5.66 -5.42 -63.79
C GLY A 73 6.33 -6.64 -64.41
N GLU A 74 5.87 -7.07 -65.58
CA GLU A 74 6.72 -7.82 -66.50
C GLU A 74 7.99 -7.01 -66.79
N ASP A 75 9.16 -7.62 -66.61
CA ASP A 75 10.38 -7.17 -67.29
C ASP A 75 10.60 -8.06 -68.54
N PRO A 76 10.21 -7.59 -69.73
CA PRO A 76 10.88 -7.96 -70.95
C PRO A 76 12.23 -7.21 -70.99
N ASP A 77 13.32 -7.99 -70.89
CA ASP A 77 14.64 -7.64 -71.44
C ASP A 77 15.57 -6.71 -70.63
N LYS A 78 16.66 -7.28 -70.08
CA LYS A 78 18.00 -6.68 -69.88
C LYS A 78 18.95 -7.77 -69.37
N SER A 79 19.72 -8.44 -70.22
CA SER A 79 20.94 -7.95 -70.90
C SER A 79 22.05 -7.55 -69.92
N ALA A 80 23.12 -8.32 -70.04
CA ALA A 80 24.37 -8.23 -69.33
C ALA A 80 24.98 -6.83 -69.32
N SER A 81 25.26 -6.31 -68.14
CA SER A 81 26.50 -5.56 -67.91
C SER A 81 26.96 -5.77 -66.47
N LYS A 82 28.26 -5.92 -66.36
CA LYS A 82 29.04 -6.51 -65.28
C LYS A 82 29.98 -5.42 -64.77
N ASP A 83 30.35 -5.52 -63.50
CA ASP A 83 31.41 -4.79 -62.78
C ASP A 83 31.04 -3.41 -62.20
N SER A 84 30.60 -3.44 -60.94
CA SER A 84 31.31 -2.83 -59.80
C SER A 84 30.61 -3.27 -58.50
N ASP A 85 31.32 -3.28 -57.37
CA ASP A 85 30.89 -3.69 -56.02
C ASP A 85 29.70 -2.91 -55.44
N GLU A 86 28.58 -2.83 -56.16
CA GLU A 86 27.28 -2.46 -55.62
C GLU A 86 26.66 -3.72 -55.02
N GLU A 87 26.50 -3.73 -53.69
CA GLU A 87 25.69 -4.74 -53.01
C GLU A 87 24.35 -4.84 -53.73
N ASP A 88 24.01 -6.05 -54.19
CA ASP A 88 22.77 -6.34 -54.91
C ASP A 88 21.60 -5.71 -54.15
N PRO A 89 20.88 -4.72 -54.71
CA PRO A 89 19.81 -4.01 -54.00
C PRO A 89 18.73 -4.98 -53.48
N ALA A 90 18.58 -6.15 -54.09
CA ALA A 90 17.69 -7.19 -53.59
C ALA A 90 18.13 -7.77 -52.24
N THR A 91 19.44 -7.84 -51.97
CA THR A 91 19.99 -8.31 -50.68
C THR A 91 19.78 -7.29 -49.57
N VAL A 92 20.01 -6.00 -49.84
CA VAL A 92 19.77 -4.91 -48.88
C VAL A 92 18.28 -4.81 -48.54
N ILE A 93 17.39 -4.91 -49.53
CA ILE A 93 15.94 -4.90 -49.30
C ILE A 93 15.50 -6.09 -48.46
N LYS A 94 16.08 -7.28 -48.66
CA LYS A 94 15.79 -8.46 -47.82
C LYS A 94 16.24 -8.25 -46.39
N ALA A 95 17.45 -7.71 -46.17
CA ALA A 95 17.96 -7.42 -44.83
C ALA A 95 17.05 -6.43 -44.09
N LEU A 96 16.67 -5.32 -44.73
CA LEU A 96 15.76 -4.33 -44.16
C LEU A 96 14.37 -4.92 -43.86
N LYS A 97 13.83 -5.78 -44.72
CA LYS A 97 12.56 -6.48 -44.44
C LYS A 97 12.65 -7.34 -43.18
N THR A 98 13.72 -8.13 -43.05
CA THR A 98 13.92 -8.96 -41.86
C THR A 98 14.13 -8.12 -40.60
N GLU A 99 14.75 -6.95 -40.71
CA GLU A 99 14.91 -6.02 -39.59
C GLU A 99 13.57 -5.40 -39.18
N VAL A 100 12.74 -4.98 -40.14
CA VAL A 100 11.38 -4.49 -39.87
C VAL A 100 10.53 -5.55 -39.19
N GLU A 101 10.55 -6.80 -39.68
CA GLU A 101 9.84 -7.91 -39.06
C GLU A 101 10.33 -8.18 -37.62
N GLN A 102 11.65 -8.09 -37.38
CA GLN A 102 12.22 -8.23 -36.04
C GLN A 102 11.81 -7.10 -35.11
N LEU A 103 11.81 -5.85 -35.59
CA LEU A 103 11.40 -4.69 -34.80
C LEU A 103 9.91 -4.73 -34.48
N GLN A 104 9.06 -5.09 -35.44
CA GLN A 104 7.63 -5.31 -35.22
C GLN A 104 7.39 -6.42 -34.20
N LYS A 105 8.14 -7.52 -34.26
CA LYS A 105 8.06 -8.59 -33.27
C LYS A 105 8.43 -8.08 -31.87
N ARG A 106 9.54 -7.35 -31.74
CA ARG A 106 9.98 -6.77 -30.45
C ARG A 106 8.94 -5.79 -29.89
N LEU A 107 8.33 -4.97 -30.74
CA LEU A 107 7.25 -4.06 -30.34
C LEU A 107 6.08 -4.84 -29.73
N ASN A 108 5.59 -5.87 -30.44
CA ASN A 108 4.50 -6.71 -29.96
C ASN A 108 4.84 -7.44 -28.65
N ASP A 109 6.09 -7.89 -28.49
CA ASP A 109 6.54 -8.56 -27.26
C ASP A 109 6.56 -7.56 -26.09
N VAL A 110 7.04 -6.33 -26.30
CA VAL A 110 7.02 -5.26 -25.28
C VAL A 110 5.59 -4.84 -24.92
N GLU A 111 4.70 -4.70 -25.90
CA GLU A 111 3.28 -4.39 -25.66
C GLU A 111 2.58 -5.50 -24.85
N LYS A 112 2.89 -6.77 -25.11
CA LYS A 112 2.40 -7.90 -24.31
C LYS A 112 2.94 -7.90 -22.88
N GLU A 113 4.21 -7.58 -22.68
CA GLU A 113 4.76 -7.47 -21.33
C GLU A 113 4.18 -6.25 -20.59
N HIS A 114 3.98 -5.13 -21.28
CA HIS A 114 3.35 -3.95 -20.73
C HIS A 114 1.90 -4.21 -20.29
N THR A 115 1.09 -4.86 -21.13
CA THR A 115 -0.30 -5.22 -20.78
C THR A 115 -0.38 -6.17 -19.59
N LYS A 116 0.55 -7.15 -19.48
CA LYS A 116 0.65 -8.01 -18.30
C LYS A 116 1.03 -7.21 -17.04
N ALA A 117 1.98 -6.28 -17.15
CA ALA A 117 2.39 -5.44 -16.03
C ALA A 117 1.23 -4.56 -15.55
N VAL A 118 0.49 -3.92 -16.46
CA VAL A 118 -0.72 -3.15 -16.14
C VAL A 118 -1.75 -4.02 -15.44
N HIS A 119 -1.99 -5.24 -15.92
CA HIS A 119 -2.94 -6.15 -15.28
C HIS A 119 -2.51 -6.57 -13.87
N SER A 120 -1.21 -6.84 -13.68
CA SER A 120 -0.65 -7.15 -12.35
C SER A 120 -0.82 -5.96 -11.39
N LEU A 121 -0.47 -4.75 -11.82
CA LEU A 121 -0.61 -3.55 -10.99
C LEU A 121 -2.08 -3.26 -10.65
N ASN A 122 -3.00 -3.42 -11.60
CA ASN A 122 -4.43 -3.27 -11.33
C ASN A 122 -4.93 -4.28 -10.30
N LYS A 123 -4.42 -5.52 -10.33
CA LYS A 123 -4.74 -6.52 -9.32
C LYS A 123 -4.21 -6.09 -7.94
N ASP A 124 -2.97 -5.62 -7.87
CA ASP A 124 -2.37 -5.16 -6.61
C ASP A 124 -3.13 -3.95 -6.04
N ILE A 125 -3.60 -3.03 -6.88
CA ILE A 125 -4.47 -1.92 -6.48
C ILE A 125 -5.76 -2.45 -5.84
N VAL A 126 -6.44 -3.40 -6.48
CA VAL A 126 -7.68 -3.98 -5.93
C VAL A 126 -7.44 -4.70 -4.60
N ASP A 127 -6.35 -5.45 -4.48
CA ASP A 127 -5.99 -6.14 -3.23
C ASP A 127 -5.68 -5.13 -2.11
N LEU A 128 -5.01 -4.02 -2.42
CA LEU A 128 -4.75 -2.92 -1.48
C LEU A 128 -6.03 -2.19 -1.08
N GLU A 129 -6.94 -1.92 -2.02
CA GLU A 129 -8.25 -1.31 -1.74
C GLU A 129 -9.06 -2.18 -0.77
N GLN A 130 -9.12 -3.50 -1.00
CA GLN A 130 -9.77 -4.44 -0.09
C GLN A 130 -9.13 -4.44 1.30
N LEU A 131 -7.80 -4.36 1.38
CA LEU A 131 -7.10 -4.29 2.66
C LEU A 131 -7.40 -2.99 3.42
N VAL A 132 -7.49 -1.87 2.71
CA VAL A 132 -7.87 -0.56 3.28
C VAL A 132 -9.30 -0.61 3.80
N GLU A 133 -10.25 -1.13 3.01
CA GLU A 133 -11.64 -1.30 3.45
C GLU A 133 -11.75 -2.18 4.71
N ALA A 134 -11.06 -3.32 4.72
CA ALA A 134 -11.02 -4.22 5.88
C ALA A 134 -10.44 -3.53 7.13
N LYS A 135 -9.43 -2.67 6.97
CA LYS A 135 -8.88 -1.86 8.07
C LYS A 135 -9.88 -0.83 8.58
N ILE A 136 -10.54 -0.08 7.70
CA ILE A 136 -11.56 0.92 8.08
C ILE A 136 -12.66 0.25 8.92
N TYR A 137 -13.18 -0.90 8.49
CA TYR A 137 -14.20 -1.61 9.26
C TYR A 137 -13.73 -2.07 10.64
N ARG A 138 -12.48 -2.53 10.74
CA ARG A 138 -11.89 -2.93 12.03
C ARG A 138 -11.68 -1.72 12.94
N GLU A 139 -11.25 -0.59 12.39
CA GLU A 139 -11.09 0.67 13.12
C GLU A 139 -12.44 1.15 13.65
N ASP A 140 -13.48 1.21 12.81
CA ASP A 140 -14.86 1.56 13.21
C ASP A 140 -15.41 0.67 14.33
N ASP A 141 -15.10 -0.63 14.32
CA ASP A 141 -15.50 -1.57 15.38
C ASP A 141 -14.77 -1.26 16.70
N LEU A 142 -13.48 -0.95 16.63
CA LEU A 142 -12.67 -0.58 17.80
C LEU A 142 -13.11 0.78 18.38
N GLU A 143 -13.37 1.78 17.53
CA GLU A 143 -13.88 3.08 17.95
C GLU A 143 -15.22 2.95 18.70
N ARG A 144 -16.15 2.13 18.17
CA ARG A 144 -17.42 1.83 18.85
C ARG A 144 -17.22 1.15 20.19
N GLU A 145 -16.27 0.22 20.29
CA GLU A 145 -15.97 -0.44 21.56
C GLU A 145 -15.34 0.52 22.58
N ILE A 146 -14.44 1.40 22.14
CA ILE A 146 -13.87 2.48 22.96
C ILE A 146 -14.97 3.40 23.47
N GLU A 147 -15.89 3.85 22.60
CA GLU A 147 -17.01 4.71 22.98
C GLU A 147 -17.89 4.03 24.05
N ARG A 148 -18.21 2.74 23.84
CA ARG A 148 -18.99 1.93 24.79
C ARG A 148 -18.29 1.79 26.15
N LEU A 149 -16.98 1.56 26.17
CA LEU A 149 -16.19 1.47 27.41
C LEU A 149 -16.11 2.82 28.12
N ASN A 150 -15.90 3.91 27.38
CA ASN A 150 -15.91 5.27 27.91
C ASN A 150 -17.26 5.63 28.53
N GLU A 151 -18.37 5.24 27.90
CA GLU A 151 -19.70 5.44 28.46
C GLU A 151 -19.88 4.66 29.79
N LYS A 152 -19.38 3.42 29.87
CA LYS A 152 -19.40 2.64 31.13
C LYS A 152 -18.57 3.30 32.23
N ILE A 153 -17.38 3.82 31.90
CA ILE A 153 -16.52 4.53 32.86
C ILE A 153 -17.22 5.80 33.34
N SER A 154 -17.78 6.59 32.43
CA SER A 154 -18.53 7.81 32.74
C SER A 154 -19.71 7.51 33.67
N ARG A 155 -20.52 6.48 33.38
CA ARG A 155 -21.63 6.02 34.24
C ARG A 155 -21.17 5.54 35.63
N ARG A 156 -19.99 4.92 35.75
CA ARG A 156 -19.44 4.51 37.05
C ARG A 156 -18.93 5.71 37.85
N ARG A 157 -18.27 6.68 37.18
CA ARG A 157 -17.79 7.92 37.80
C ARG A 157 -18.95 8.76 38.32
N SER A 158 -20.02 8.92 37.54
CA SER A 158 -21.21 9.67 37.99
C SER A 158 -21.91 9.02 39.19
N ARG A 159 -22.01 7.68 39.23
CA ARG A 159 -22.55 6.95 40.40
C ARG A 159 -21.70 7.13 41.66
N LYS A 160 -20.38 7.16 41.54
CA LYS A 160 -19.48 7.36 42.69
C LYS A 160 -19.56 8.78 43.23
N ALA A 161 -19.71 9.78 42.36
CA ALA A 161 -19.86 11.18 42.75
C ALA A 161 -21.20 11.48 43.48
N SER A 162 -22.29 10.76 43.18
CA SER A 162 -23.57 10.93 43.88
C SER A 162 -23.72 10.12 45.18
N GLY A 163 -22.76 9.24 45.52
CA GLY A 163 -22.84 8.34 46.68
C GLY A 163 -22.12 8.82 47.95
N ASP A 164 -21.35 9.90 47.88
CA ASP A 164 -20.40 10.30 48.95
C ASP A 164 -20.92 11.42 49.88
N SER A 165 -22.21 11.74 49.84
CA SER A 165 -22.75 12.89 50.59
C SER A 165 -23.57 12.55 51.84
N LEU A 166 -23.63 11.28 52.29
CA LEU A 166 -24.50 10.89 53.43
C LEU A 166 -23.93 9.86 54.43
N ARG A 167 -22.61 9.74 54.59
CA ARG A 167 -22.04 8.94 55.70
C ARG A 167 -20.90 9.64 56.43
N HIS A 168 -21.24 10.74 57.08
CA HIS A 168 -20.55 11.19 58.27
C HIS A 168 -21.41 10.79 59.46
N HIS A 169 -21.07 9.71 60.18
CA HIS A 169 -21.27 9.54 61.62
C HIS A 169 -20.70 8.20 62.13
N THR A 170 -19.72 8.34 63.02
CA THR A 170 -19.36 7.50 64.18
C THR A 170 -18.81 6.08 63.96
N ASP A 171 -17.50 5.94 64.24
CA ASP A 171 -16.88 4.73 64.79
C ASP A 171 -17.64 4.21 66.04
N PRO A 172 -17.72 2.88 66.20
CA PRO A 172 -17.06 2.23 67.35
C PRO A 172 -16.44 0.85 66.99
N PRO A 173 -15.67 0.21 67.92
CA PRO A 173 -14.55 -0.64 67.56
C PRO A 173 -14.90 -2.12 67.27
N ARG A 174 -14.09 -2.68 66.36
CA ARG A 174 -13.59 -4.06 66.23
C ARG A 174 -14.11 -5.10 67.25
N PRO A 175 -14.58 -6.25 66.73
CA PRO A 175 -14.07 -7.54 67.19
C PRO A 175 -13.48 -8.36 66.05
N ALA A 176 -12.40 -9.07 66.37
CA ALA A 176 -11.79 -10.05 65.50
C ALA A 176 -12.71 -11.28 65.35
N SER A 177 -12.97 -11.73 64.12
CA SER A 177 -13.02 -13.15 63.81
C SER A 177 -12.92 -13.43 62.31
N GLN A 178 -12.29 -14.56 62.04
CA GLN A 178 -11.97 -15.22 60.79
C GLN A 178 -13.11 -15.29 59.76
N GLY A 179 -12.75 -15.18 58.48
CA GLY A 179 -13.66 -15.43 57.37
C GLY A 179 -12.96 -15.32 56.01
N SER A 180 -12.33 -16.43 55.62
CA SER A 180 -11.73 -16.72 54.31
C SER A 180 -12.58 -16.27 53.12
N MET A 181 -12.01 -15.43 52.24
CA MET A 181 -12.24 -15.48 50.79
C MET A 181 -11.22 -14.64 50.03
N VAL A 182 -10.38 -15.36 49.26
CA VAL A 182 -9.54 -14.98 48.12
C VAL A 182 -9.46 -13.48 47.82
N SER A 183 -8.40 -12.87 48.33
CA SER A 183 -7.88 -11.60 47.85
C SER A 183 -6.76 -11.92 46.87
N VAL A 184 -7.03 -11.81 45.57
CA VAL A 184 -5.98 -11.66 44.56
C VAL A 184 -5.45 -10.24 44.71
N VAL A 185 -4.57 -10.08 45.69
CA VAL A 185 -3.57 -9.03 45.69
C VAL A 185 -2.54 -9.53 44.70
N VAL A 186 -2.55 -8.99 43.48
CA VAL A 186 -1.45 -9.14 42.55
C VAL A 186 -0.25 -8.47 43.21
N PRO A 187 0.80 -9.21 43.59
CA PRO A 187 2.08 -8.63 43.94
C PRO A 187 2.61 -7.86 42.72
N PRO A 188 3.55 -6.92 42.83
CA PRO A 188 4.44 -6.66 41.72
C PRO A 188 5.32 -7.90 41.56
N GLU A 189 4.75 -8.96 40.99
CA GLU A 189 5.52 -9.86 40.13
C GLU A 189 6.03 -8.89 39.04
N ALA A 190 7.32 -8.58 38.85
CA ALA A 190 8.45 -9.48 38.91
C ALA A 190 8.11 -10.87 38.34
N GLU A 191 7.13 -10.92 37.44
CA GLU A 191 7.22 -11.74 36.25
C GLU A 191 8.42 -11.13 35.52
N GLY A 192 9.60 -11.66 35.84
CA GLY A 192 10.72 -11.57 34.92
C GLY A 192 10.19 -12.21 33.65
N ASP A 193 9.78 -11.35 32.73
CA ASP A 193 9.33 -11.72 31.42
C ASP A 193 10.51 -12.45 30.78
N ASP A 194 10.51 -13.78 30.88
CA ASP A 194 11.52 -14.65 30.29
C ASP A 194 11.27 -14.77 28.78
N HIS A 195 10.72 -13.71 28.20
CA HIS A 195 10.56 -13.52 26.78
C HIS A 195 11.88 -12.96 26.25
N PRO A 196 12.54 -13.69 25.33
CA PRO A 196 13.72 -13.15 24.67
C PRO A 196 13.32 -11.88 23.93
N CYS A 197 14.13 -10.83 24.04
CA CYS A 197 13.90 -9.60 23.31
C CYS A 197 13.75 -9.90 21.80
N GLU A 198 12.65 -9.47 21.18
CA GLU A 198 12.33 -9.83 19.79
C GLU A 198 13.34 -9.32 18.76
N LEU A 199 14.20 -8.37 19.14
CA LEU A 199 15.22 -7.78 18.26
C LEU A 199 16.55 -8.54 18.28
N CYS A 200 16.99 -8.99 19.46
CA CYS A 200 18.32 -9.59 19.64
C CYS A 200 18.28 -11.04 20.14
N GLY A 201 17.13 -11.53 20.59
CA GLY A 201 16.93 -12.87 21.13
C GLY A 201 17.50 -13.09 22.54
N GLN A 202 18.03 -12.06 23.21
CA GLN A 202 18.57 -12.19 24.58
C GLN A 202 17.49 -11.94 25.64
N HIS A 203 17.57 -12.68 26.74
CA HIS A 203 16.68 -12.53 27.89
C HIS A 203 17.16 -11.42 28.83
N GLY A 204 16.25 -10.86 29.62
CA GLY A 204 16.59 -9.93 30.71
C GLY A 204 16.61 -8.44 30.35
N HIS A 205 16.09 -8.06 29.19
CA HIS A 205 15.79 -6.67 28.84
C HIS A 205 14.53 -6.58 27.98
N ASP A 206 13.80 -5.47 28.10
CA ASP A 206 12.64 -5.17 27.26
C ASP A 206 13.06 -4.48 25.96
N LEU A 207 12.18 -4.41 24.96
CA LEU A 207 12.41 -3.78 23.65
C LEU A 207 12.98 -2.35 23.78
N ALA A 208 12.50 -1.60 24.78
CA ALA A 208 12.95 -0.24 25.07
C ALA A 208 14.36 -0.17 25.69
N SER A 209 14.87 -1.28 26.23
CA SER A 209 16.21 -1.39 26.83
C SER A 209 17.15 -2.24 25.97
N CYS A 210 16.79 -2.53 24.72
CA CYS A 210 17.61 -3.30 23.81
C CYS A 210 18.79 -2.47 23.32
N ASP A 211 20.01 -2.97 23.51
CA ASP A 211 21.25 -2.27 23.16
C ASP A 211 21.31 -1.93 21.65
N ILE A 212 20.63 -2.72 20.80
CA ILE A 212 20.49 -2.47 19.36
C ILE A 212 19.73 -1.16 19.07
N ILE A 213 18.69 -0.86 19.86
CA ILE A 213 17.92 0.38 19.72
C ILE A 213 18.62 1.52 20.46
N GLY A 214 19.16 1.25 21.65
CA GLY A 214 19.84 2.26 22.48
C GLY A 214 21.12 2.84 21.84
N SER A 215 21.84 2.07 21.03
CA SER A 215 23.07 2.52 20.37
C SER A 215 22.85 3.38 19.13
N SER A 216 21.59 3.62 18.74
CA SER A 216 21.23 4.56 17.65
C SER A 216 20.92 5.98 18.14
N ALA A 217 20.99 6.24 19.46
CA ALA A 217 20.90 7.58 20.02
C ALA A 217 22.32 8.08 20.38
N PRO A 218 22.83 9.17 19.76
CA PRO A 218 24.09 9.76 20.19
C PRO A 218 23.85 10.53 21.49
N GLU A 219 23.97 9.86 22.64
CA GLU A 219 24.10 10.53 23.93
C GLU A 219 25.49 11.17 24.06
N HIS A 220 25.62 12.36 23.49
CA HIS A 220 26.60 13.34 23.95
C HIS A 220 26.18 13.87 25.33
N ALA A 221 26.73 13.32 26.42
CA ALA A 221 27.11 14.10 27.62
C ALA A 221 27.74 13.22 28.72
N ALA A 222 29.05 13.01 28.66
CA ALA A 222 29.89 12.99 29.86
C ALA A 222 31.32 13.39 29.47
N THR A 223 31.63 14.66 29.73
CA THR A 223 32.99 15.19 29.64
C THR A 223 33.73 14.81 30.91
N ASP A 224 34.89 14.15 30.78
CA ASP A 224 36.02 14.35 31.69
C ASP A 224 37.36 13.90 31.07
N ALA A 225 38.12 14.93 30.67
CA ALA A 225 39.56 15.12 30.74
C ALA A 225 40.59 13.99 30.46
N ALA A 226 41.42 14.31 29.46
CA ALA A 226 42.89 14.23 29.40
C ALA A 226 43.57 12.95 28.88
N SER A 227 44.09 13.00 27.65
CA SER A 227 45.53 13.30 27.40
C SER A 227 45.97 13.08 25.95
N ALA A 228 46.76 14.05 25.45
CA ALA A 228 47.86 13.94 24.48
C ALA A 228 47.57 13.62 22.99
N ALA A 229 47.70 14.66 22.15
CA ALA A 229 48.15 14.60 20.75
C ALA A 229 49.67 14.24 20.70
N PRO A 230 50.33 13.99 19.53
CA PRO A 230 49.93 14.31 18.14
C PRO A 230 50.32 13.30 17.02
N ALA A 231 49.71 13.41 15.84
CA ALA A 231 50.38 13.49 14.52
C ALA A 231 49.36 13.42 13.37
N ALA A 232 49.66 14.15 12.29
CA ALA A 232 48.80 14.44 11.15
C ALA A 232 48.60 13.27 10.17
N GLU A 233 47.36 13.09 9.72
CA GLU A 233 46.97 12.58 8.40
C GLU A 233 45.68 13.31 7.94
N PRO A 234 45.43 13.52 6.64
CA PRO A 234 44.20 14.12 6.15
C PRO A 234 43.08 13.08 6.22
N GLU A 235 42.25 13.15 7.26
CA GLU A 235 41.04 12.34 7.33
C GLU A 235 40.12 12.73 6.18
N ALA A 236 39.83 11.75 5.32
CA ALA A 236 38.67 11.78 4.45
C ALA A 236 37.46 11.98 5.36
N THR A 237 36.89 13.17 5.33
CA THR A 237 35.68 13.46 6.08
C THR A 237 34.60 12.51 5.58
N ASP A 238 33.96 11.89 6.56
CA ASP A 238 32.81 11.00 6.50
C ASP A 238 31.55 11.80 6.06
N ASP A 239 31.70 12.59 4.98
CA ASP A 239 30.72 13.59 4.51
C ASP A 239 29.75 13.02 3.45
N MET A 240 29.89 11.75 3.07
CA MET A 240 29.18 11.18 1.91
C MET A 240 27.84 10.50 2.22
N ASP A 241 27.40 10.45 3.47
CA ASP A 241 26.16 9.75 3.86
C ASP A 241 25.00 10.72 4.22
N HIS A 242 25.02 11.94 3.69
CA HIS A 242 23.91 12.88 3.87
C HIS A 242 22.83 12.60 2.81
N TRP A 243 21.61 12.28 3.25
CA TRP A 243 20.44 12.09 2.40
C TRP A 243 19.69 13.41 2.24
N CYS A 244 19.39 13.80 1.00
CA CYS A 244 18.55 14.96 0.72
C CYS A 244 17.07 14.54 0.62
N GLU A 245 16.21 15.10 1.47
CA GLU A 245 14.76 14.78 1.48
C GLU A 245 14.02 15.37 0.27
N ASN A 246 14.46 16.51 -0.25
CA ASN A 246 13.80 17.17 -1.39
C ASN A 246 14.13 16.51 -2.73
N CYS A 247 15.33 15.95 -2.83
CA CYS A 247 15.91 15.44 -4.06
C CYS A 247 15.97 13.87 -4.06
N GLU A 248 15.82 13.21 -2.91
CA GLU A 248 15.97 11.76 -2.69
C GLU A 248 17.31 11.17 -3.21
N VAL A 249 18.40 11.96 -3.11
CA VAL A 249 19.75 11.54 -3.52
C VAL A 249 20.69 11.53 -2.31
N LEU A 250 21.57 10.53 -2.24
CA LEU A 250 22.58 10.37 -1.21
C LEU A 250 23.91 11.01 -1.64
N GLY A 251 24.48 11.88 -0.80
CA GLY A 251 25.89 12.28 -0.85
C GLY A 251 26.26 13.53 -1.66
N ASP A 252 25.31 14.14 -2.39
CA ASP A 252 25.62 15.34 -3.20
C ASP A 252 25.40 16.66 -2.43
N HIS A 253 24.43 16.71 -1.51
CA HIS A 253 24.10 17.91 -0.71
C HIS A 253 23.15 17.55 0.44
N VAL A 254 23.07 18.42 1.45
CA VAL A 254 22.06 18.35 2.52
C VAL A 254 20.74 18.97 2.05
N THR A 255 19.61 18.57 2.67
CA THR A 255 18.27 19.08 2.34
C THR A 255 18.18 20.61 2.30
N GLU A 256 18.91 21.31 3.18
CA GLU A 256 18.93 22.78 3.24
C GLU A 256 19.57 23.44 2.01
N ASP A 257 20.43 22.71 1.29
CA ASP A 257 21.15 23.18 0.10
C ASP A 257 20.62 22.54 -1.21
N CYS A 258 19.45 21.85 -1.19
CA CYS A 258 18.89 21.25 -2.41
C CYS A 258 18.46 22.37 -3.38
N PRO A 259 19.00 22.39 -4.62
CA PRO A 259 18.70 23.44 -5.60
C PRO A 259 17.23 23.45 -6.04
N TYR A 260 16.47 22.41 -5.70
CA TYR A 260 15.04 22.28 -5.94
C TYR A 260 14.19 22.54 -4.67
N GLY A 261 14.80 23.03 -3.59
CA GLY A 261 14.14 23.27 -2.30
C GLY A 261 13.00 24.29 -2.35
N ASP A 262 13.15 25.31 -3.19
CA ASP A 262 12.18 26.42 -3.32
C ASP A 262 11.02 26.12 -4.29
N ASP A 263 11.05 25.00 -5.02
CA ASP A 263 10.11 24.69 -6.11
C ASP A 263 8.93 23.78 -5.67
N VAL A 264 8.83 23.48 -4.37
CA VAL A 264 7.72 22.68 -3.79
C VAL A 264 6.77 23.61 -3.03
N PHE A 265 5.83 24.23 -3.75
CA PHE A 265 4.64 24.88 -3.19
C PHE A 265 3.36 24.22 -3.71
#